data_AF-A0A6N9QDB6-F1
#
_entry.id   AF-A0A6N9QDB6-F1
#
_cell.length_a   1.000
_cell.length_b   1.000
_cell.length_c   1.000
_cell.angle_alpha   90.00
_cell.angle_beta   90.00
_cell.angle_gamma   90.00
#
_symmetry.space_group_name_H-M   'P 1'
#
loop_
_entity.id
_entity.type
_entity.pdbx_description
1 polymer ?
#
loop_
_entity_poly.entity_id
_entity_poly.type
_entity_poly.pdbx_seq_one_letter_code
_entity_poly.pdbx_strand_id
1 'polypeptide(L)'
;MKKHWYDYLWILSLTYLCLGFFNILFAWLGLICFFVPLLISVIGGSKAYCNRYCGRGQLFGLVGGRFGLSRKKDVPKWMKSKWFRYGFLIFFFTMFFLMLWNTYLVFAGTQDLRQAVTLLWTFKVPWHWAYHGTLFHLGAAQFAFGFYSVMLTSTILGFITMILFKPRSWCVYCPMGTMTQLICKARNRNA
;
A
#
# COMPACT_ATOMS: atom_id res chain seq x y z
N MET A 1 16.66 -6.73 -24.62
CA MET A 1 15.66 -7.32 -23.70
C MET A 1 14.27 -6.79 -24.07
N LYS A 2 13.32 -7.64 -24.47
CA LYS A 2 11.94 -7.23 -24.76
C LYS A 2 11.27 -6.77 -23.46
N LYS A 3 10.88 -5.50 -23.36
CA LYS A 3 10.13 -4.98 -22.21
C LYS A 3 8.69 -5.50 -22.31
N HIS A 4 8.20 -6.16 -21.28
CA HIS A 4 6.83 -6.66 -21.26
C HIS A 4 5.89 -5.54 -20.79
N TRP A 5 4.61 -5.56 -21.20
CA TRP A 5 3.60 -4.57 -20.78
C TRP A 5 3.53 -4.40 -19.24
N TYR A 6 3.68 -5.51 -18.51
CA TYR A 6 3.66 -5.51 -17.05
C TYR A 6 4.87 -4.82 -16.40
N ASP A 7 5.98 -4.59 -17.12
CA ASP A 7 7.16 -3.87 -16.60
C ASP A 7 6.90 -2.37 -16.42
N TYR A 8 5.73 -1.87 -16.86
CA TYR A 8 5.29 -0.48 -16.73
C TYR A 8 4.26 -0.26 -15.61
N LEU A 9 3.91 -1.28 -14.82
CA LEU A 9 2.93 -1.14 -13.72
C LEU A 9 3.40 -0.20 -12.59
N TRP A 10 4.69 0.10 -12.51
CA TRP A 10 5.21 1.15 -11.65
C TRP A 10 4.75 2.55 -12.08
N ILE A 11 4.55 2.81 -13.38
CA ILE A 11 4.01 4.08 -13.89
C ILE A 11 2.60 4.25 -13.38
N LEU A 12 1.74 3.23 -13.54
CA LEU A 12 0.39 3.23 -12.99
C LEU A 12 0.40 3.52 -11.48
N SER A 13 1.36 2.94 -10.76
CA SER A 13 1.49 3.14 -9.31
C SER A 13 1.86 4.58 -8.93
N LEU A 14 2.79 5.17 -9.68
CA LEU A 14 3.18 6.57 -9.50
C LEU A 14 2.03 7.51 -9.88
N THR A 15 1.35 7.23 -11.00
CA THR A 15 0.27 8.04 -11.53
C THR A 15 -0.88 8.16 -10.54
N TYR A 16 -1.38 7.08 -9.93
CA TYR A 16 -2.47 7.21 -8.95
C TYR A 16 -2.01 7.90 -7.65
N LEU A 17 -0.74 7.76 -7.23
CA LEU A 17 -0.20 8.45 -6.05
C LEU A 17 -0.11 9.96 -6.30
N CYS A 18 0.37 10.35 -7.48
CA CYS A 18 0.39 11.75 -7.93
C CYS A 18 -1.02 12.29 -8.10
N LEU A 19 -1.92 11.56 -8.74
CA LEU A 19 -3.33 11.98 -8.88
C LEU A 19 -4.01 12.14 -7.52
N GLY A 20 -3.78 11.22 -6.57
CA GLY A 20 -4.29 11.32 -5.20
C GLY A 20 -3.74 12.52 -4.41
N PHE A 21 -2.57 13.02 -4.80
CA PHE A 21 -2.00 14.25 -4.22
C PHE A 21 -2.81 15.49 -4.63
N PHE A 22 -3.27 15.56 -5.88
CA PHE A 22 -4.04 16.67 -6.43
C PHE A 22 -5.54 16.53 -6.17
N ASN A 23 -6.07 15.32 -6.24
CA ASN A 23 -7.48 15.05 -5.98
C ASN A 23 -7.63 13.71 -5.27
N ILE A 24 -8.08 13.79 -4.01
CA ILE A 24 -8.12 12.65 -3.11
C ILE A 24 -9.01 11.51 -3.64
N LEU A 25 -10.05 11.80 -4.44
CA LEU A 25 -10.96 10.79 -4.98
C LEU A 25 -10.26 9.75 -5.85
N PHE A 26 -9.13 10.08 -6.48
CA PHE A 26 -8.37 9.09 -7.25
C PHE A 26 -7.75 7.99 -6.39
N ALA A 27 -7.72 8.13 -5.06
CA ALA A 27 -7.30 7.06 -4.15
C ALA A 27 -8.15 5.78 -4.32
N TRP A 28 -9.40 5.88 -4.78
CA TRP A 28 -10.25 4.74 -5.11
C TRP A 28 -9.65 3.83 -6.18
N LEU A 29 -8.92 4.38 -7.16
CA LEU A 29 -8.21 3.57 -8.17
C LEU A 29 -7.14 2.68 -7.55
N GLY A 30 -6.54 3.12 -6.44
CA GLY A 30 -5.56 2.35 -5.69
C GLY A 30 -6.13 1.08 -5.06
N LEU A 31 -7.47 0.96 -4.88
CA LEU A 31 -8.11 -0.26 -4.39
C LEU A 31 -7.91 -1.43 -5.36
N ILE A 32 -7.85 -1.16 -6.66
CA ILE A 32 -7.56 -2.20 -7.67
C ILE A 32 -6.22 -2.87 -7.32
N CYS A 33 -5.23 -2.08 -6.93
CA CYS A 33 -3.90 -2.57 -6.56
C CYS A 33 -3.89 -3.36 -5.24
N PHE A 34 -4.92 -3.20 -4.41
CA PHE A 34 -5.10 -3.90 -3.14
C PHE A 34 -5.84 -5.24 -3.35
N PHE A 35 -6.92 -5.23 -4.14
CA PHE A 35 -7.77 -6.41 -4.37
C PHE A 35 -7.18 -7.41 -5.37
N VAL A 36 -6.56 -6.95 -6.46
CA VAL A 36 -5.99 -7.82 -7.50
C VAL A 36 -4.99 -8.86 -6.93
N PRO A 37 -4.00 -8.50 -6.08
CA PRO A 37 -3.12 -9.51 -5.47
C PRO A 37 -3.87 -10.56 -4.65
N LEU A 38 -4.87 -10.13 -3.88
CA LEU A 38 -5.66 -11.04 -3.03
C LEU A 38 -6.46 -12.01 -3.90
N LEU A 39 -7.13 -11.51 -4.94
CA LEU A 39 -7.93 -12.31 -5.85
C LEU A 39 -7.07 -13.32 -6.62
N ILE A 40 -5.88 -12.90 -7.11
CA ILE A 40 -4.92 -13.82 -7.75
C ILE A 40 -4.41 -14.89 -6.78
N SER A 41 -4.15 -14.55 -5.51
CA SER A 41 -3.72 -15.55 -4.54
C SER A 41 -4.83 -16.48 -4.11
N VAL A 42 -6.08 -16.01 -4.03
CA VAL A 42 -7.26 -16.85 -3.74
C VAL A 42 -7.56 -17.80 -4.90
N ILE A 43 -7.64 -17.31 -6.14
CA ILE A 43 -8.04 -18.10 -7.33
C ILE A 43 -6.87 -18.89 -7.91
N GLY A 44 -5.69 -18.28 -8.03
CA GLY A 44 -4.51 -18.89 -8.64
C GLY A 44 -3.54 -19.56 -7.66
N GLY A 45 -3.75 -19.42 -6.35
CA GLY A 45 -2.91 -20.08 -5.33
C GLY A 45 -1.44 -19.65 -5.34
N SER A 46 -1.11 -18.58 -6.06
CA SER A 46 0.28 -18.16 -6.29
C SER A 46 0.55 -16.73 -5.85
N LYS A 47 1.82 -16.45 -5.57
CA LYS A 47 2.34 -15.10 -5.29
C LYS A 47 2.78 -14.37 -6.57
N ALA A 48 2.24 -14.75 -7.73
CA ALA A 48 2.66 -14.20 -9.02
C ALA A 48 2.57 -12.66 -9.05
N TYR A 49 1.52 -12.10 -8.45
CA TYR A 49 1.35 -10.65 -8.36
C TYR A 49 2.46 -9.98 -7.55
N CYS A 50 2.70 -10.42 -6.32
CA CYS A 50 3.74 -9.82 -5.47
C CYS A 50 5.15 -9.96 -6.07
N ASN A 51 5.42 -11.03 -6.82
CA ASN A 51 6.74 -11.32 -7.39
C ASN A 51 7.01 -10.58 -8.72
N ARG A 52 6.02 -10.52 -9.63
CA ARG A 52 6.19 -9.98 -10.99
C ARG A 52 5.38 -8.71 -11.27
N TYR A 53 4.13 -8.62 -10.78
CA TYR A 53 3.18 -7.56 -11.18
C TYR A 53 3.06 -6.40 -10.20
N CYS A 54 3.71 -6.47 -9.04
CA CYS A 54 3.62 -5.44 -8.01
C CYS A 54 4.29 -4.14 -8.48
N GLY A 55 3.50 -3.17 -8.93
CA GLY A 55 3.99 -1.89 -9.47
C GLY A 55 4.88 -1.12 -8.48
N ARG A 56 4.56 -1.11 -7.19
CA ARG A 56 5.45 -0.52 -6.15
C ARG A 56 6.77 -1.27 -5.99
N GLY A 57 6.75 -2.60 -6.10
CA GLY A 57 7.96 -3.43 -6.00
C GLY A 57 8.88 -3.24 -7.21
N GLN A 58 8.28 -3.02 -8.38
CA GLN A 58 8.98 -2.61 -9.60
C GLN A 58 9.57 -1.20 -9.45
N LEU A 59 8.81 -0.25 -8.88
CA LEU A 59 9.26 1.11 -8.60
C LEU A 59 10.53 1.08 -7.72
N PHE A 60 10.48 0.42 -6.57
CA PHE A 60 11.64 0.33 -5.68
C PHE A 60 12.80 -0.44 -6.33
N GLY A 61 12.52 -1.46 -7.14
CA GLY A 61 13.54 -2.17 -7.93
C GLY A 61 14.22 -1.30 -8.97
N LEU A 62 13.48 -0.42 -9.65
CA LEU A 62 14.00 0.51 -10.64
C LEU A 62 14.81 1.62 -9.96
N VAL A 63 14.25 2.26 -8.93
CA VAL A 63 14.88 3.36 -8.19
C VAL A 63 16.10 2.88 -7.41
N GLY A 64 15.96 1.83 -6.60
CA GLY A 64 17.08 1.31 -5.82
C GLY A 64 18.11 0.54 -6.67
N GLY A 65 17.69 -0.07 -7.78
CA GLY A 65 18.56 -0.86 -8.64
C GLY A 65 19.25 -0.04 -9.72
N ARG A 66 18.47 0.56 -10.63
CA ARG A 66 19.00 1.26 -11.82
C ARG A 66 19.52 2.66 -11.48
N PHE A 67 18.84 3.40 -10.60
CA PHE A 67 19.31 4.72 -10.15
C PHE A 67 20.31 4.63 -8.98
N GLY A 68 20.61 3.44 -8.46
CA GLY A 68 21.65 3.24 -7.45
C GLY A 68 21.36 3.84 -6.07
N LEU A 69 20.13 4.31 -5.81
CA LEU A 69 19.72 4.97 -4.56
C LEU A 69 19.64 4.04 -3.33
N SER A 70 20.09 2.80 -3.47
CA SER A 70 20.01 1.76 -2.43
C SER A 70 21.41 1.35 -2.00
N ARG A 71 21.64 1.27 -0.67
CA ARG A 71 22.89 0.78 -0.08
C ARG A 71 23.16 -0.71 -0.33
N LYS A 72 22.22 -1.43 -0.96
CA LYS A 72 22.26 -2.88 -1.29
C LYS A 72 22.56 -3.79 -0.09
N LYS A 73 22.53 -3.25 1.14
CA LYS A 73 22.78 -3.98 2.39
C LYS A 73 21.64 -4.94 2.67
N ASP A 74 21.99 -6.13 3.14
CA ASP A 74 20.99 -7.14 3.49
C ASP A 74 20.04 -6.66 4.59
N VAL A 75 18.76 -7.03 4.43
CA VAL A 75 17.73 -6.69 5.41
C VAL A 75 18.01 -7.46 6.71
N PRO A 76 17.99 -6.82 7.88
CA PRO A 76 18.36 -7.44 9.14
C PRO A 76 17.46 -8.64 9.46
N LYS A 77 18.03 -9.65 10.13
CA LYS A 77 17.33 -10.92 10.43
C LYS A 77 16.01 -10.71 11.18
N TRP A 78 15.94 -9.70 12.06
CA TRP A 78 14.73 -9.39 12.82
C TRP A 78 13.54 -8.97 11.93
N MET A 79 13.76 -8.22 10.84
CA MET A 79 12.72 -7.81 9.88
C MET A 79 12.24 -8.98 9.02
N LYS A 80 13.10 -9.98 8.84
CA LYS A 80 12.76 -11.22 8.14
C LYS A 80 11.97 -12.18 9.04
N SER A 81 12.00 -12.00 10.36
CA SER A 81 11.39 -12.90 11.33
C SER A 81 9.86 -12.95 11.17
N LYS A 82 9.26 -14.09 11.50
CA LYS A 82 7.79 -14.25 11.49
C LYS A 82 7.13 -13.25 12.43
N TRP A 83 7.75 -13.03 13.61
CA TRP A 83 7.21 -12.14 14.64
C TRP A 83 7.05 -10.70 14.13
N PHE A 84 8.08 -10.15 13.49
CA PHE A 84 8.00 -8.80 12.91
C PHE A 84 6.98 -8.72 11.77
N ARG A 85 6.92 -9.72 10.88
CA ARG A 85 5.95 -9.73 9.77
C ARG A 85 4.50 -9.78 10.25
N TYR A 86 4.20 -10.62 11.23
CA TYR A 86 2.85 -10.72 11.80
C TYR A 86 2.51 -9.51 12.66
N GLY A 87 3.47 -9.00 13.46
CA GLY A 87 3.28 -7.77 14.24
C GLY A 87 2.97 -6.57 13.33
N PHE A 88 3.73 -6.42 12.24
CA PHE A 88 3.48 -5.36 11.26
C PHE A 88 2.16 -5.55 10.52
N LEU A 89 1.77 -6.80 10.23
CA LEU A 89 0.48 -7.10 9.62
C LEU A 89 -0.69 -6.72 10.54
N ILE A 90 -0.62 -7.07 11.83
CA ILE A 90 -1.62 -6.70 12.83
C ILE A 90 -1.71 -5.18 12.95
N PHE A 91 -0.57 -4.50 13.10
CA PHE A 91 -0.50 -3.04 13.13
C PHE A 91 -1.17 -2.40 11.91
N PHE A 92 -0.87 -2.91 10.72
CA PHE A 92 -1.47 -2.42 9.47
C PHE A 92 -2.99 -2.66 9.43
N PHE A 93 -3.46 -3.82 9.87
CA PHE A 93 -4.89 -4.11 9.95
C PHE A 93 -5.62 -3.24 10.96
N THR A 94 -5.04 -3.00 12.13
CA THR A 94 -5.61 -2.06 13.11
C THR A 94 -5.80 -0.69 12.46
N MET A 95 -4.79 -0.20 11.74
CA MET A 95 -4.89 1.08 11.04
C MET A 95 -5.99 1.07 9.96
N PHE A 96 -6.09 -0.03 9.20
CA PHE A 96 -7.12 -0.19 8.17
C PHE A 96 -8.54 -0.28 8.74
N PHE A 97 -8.75 -1.00 9.84
CA PHE A 97 -10.07 -1.09 10.49
C PHE A 97 -10.47 0.22 11.14
N LEU A 98 -9.53 0.94 11.79
CA LEU A 98 -9.79 2.28 12.31
C LEU A 98 -10.21 3.24 11.19
N MET A 99 -9.56 3.16 10.03
CA MET A 99 -9.94 3.95 8.85
C MET A 99 -11.38 3.66 8.39
N LEU A 100 -11.74 2.38 8.28
CA LEU A 100 -13.11 1.96 7.94
C LEU A 100 -14.13 2.43 8.98
N TRP A 101 -13.79 2.34 10.25
CA TRP A 101 -14.64 2.81 11.35
C TRP A 101 -14.89 4.33 11.29
N ASN A 102 -13.84 5.13 11.11
CA ASN A 102 -13.99 6.58 10.94
C ASN A 102 -14.82 6.92 9.69
N THR A 103 -14.62 6.18 8.60
CA THR A 103 -15.42 6.34 7.38
C THR A 103 -16.90 6.05 7.66
N TYR A 104 -17.19 4.96 8.39
CA TYR A 104 -18.54 4.59 8.79
C TYR A 104 -19.19 5.65 9.68
N LEU A 105 -18.47 6.23 10.64
CA LEU A 105 -18.98 7.30 11.50
C LEU A 105 -19.38 8.56 10.72
N VAL A 106 -18.62 8.91 9.67
CA VAL A 106 -18.97 10.01 8.75
C VAL A 106 -20.18 9.65 7.89
N PHE A 107 -20.33 8.39 7.47
CA PHE A 107 -21.55 7.92 6.81
C PHE A 107 -22.78 7.97 7.73
N ALA A 108 -22.60 7.68 9.03
CA ALA A 108 -23.64 7.75 10.04
C ALA A 108 -23.98 9.19 10.48
N GLY A 109 -23.33 10.22 9.92
CA GLY A 109 -23.57 11.62 10.24
C GLY A 109 -23.07 12.06 11.63
N THR A 110 -22.27 11.21 12.31
CA THR A 110 -21.82 11.45 13.69
C THR A 110 -20.51 12.22 13.79
N GLN A 111 -19.74 12.32 12.69
CA GLN A 111 -18.49 13.08 12.64
C GLN A 111 -18.37 13.88 11.35
N ASP A 112 -17.83 15.09 11.46
CA ASP A 112 -17.47 15.94 10.33
C ASP A 112 -16.26 15.38 9.55
N LEU A 113 -16.15 15.77 8.29
CA LEU A 113 -15.09 15.34 7.37
C LEU A 113 -13.70 15.74 7.91
N ARG A 114 -12.86 14.74 8.22
CA ARG A 114 -11.46 14.97 8.61
C ARG A 114 -10.56 14.97 7.38
N GLN A 115 -10.29 16.17 6.86
CA GLN A 115 -9.36 16.43 5.73
C GLN A 115 -7.88 16.35 6.13
N ALA A 116 -7.48 15.31 6.88
CA ALA A 116 -6.12 15.14 7.38
C ALA A 116 -5.57 13.76 6.99
N VAL A 117 -4.40 13.76 6.36
CA VAL A 117 -3.66 12.54 6.02
C VAL A 117 -2.75 12.19 7.19
N THR A 118 -3.01 11.08 7.87
CA THR A 118 -2.26 10.64 9.05
C THR A 118 -1.08 9.72 8.70
N LEU A 119 0.10 10.28 8.52
CA LEU A 119 1.33 9.49 8.34
C LEU A 119 1.68 8.72 9.62
N LEU A 120 1.77 7.39 9.52
CA LEU A 120 2.11 6.49 10.66
C LEU A 120 1.28 6.75 11.92
N TRP A 121 0.04 7.26 11.79
CA TRP A 121 -0.85 7.64 12.90
C TRP A 121 -0.41 8.86 13.73
N THR A 122 0.89 9.19 13.77
CA THR A 122 1.43 10.29 14.60
C THR A 122 1.45 11.65 13.90
N PHE A 123 1.69 11.67 12.58
CA PHE A 123 1.88 12.92 11.84
C PHE A 123 0.63 13.24 11.02
N LYS A 124 -0.19 14.17 11.53
CA LYS A 124 -1.36 14.68 10.79
C LYS A 124 -0.88 15.75 9.81
N VAL A 125 -0.82 15.41 8.53
CA VAL A 125 -0.51 16.41 7.49
C VAL A 125 -1.84 16.99 6.98
N PRO A 126 -2.08 18.30 7.15
CA PRO A 126 -3.31 18.94 6.69
C PRO A 126 -3.30 18.97 5.16
N TRP A 127 -4.25 18.28 4.53
CA TRP A 127 -4.26 18.05 3.08
C TRP A 127 -5.46 18.74 2.43
N HIS A 128 -5.67 19.99 2.84
CA HIS A 128 -6.84 20.79 2.52
C HIS A 128 -6.96 21.17 1.03
N TRP A 129 -5.83 21.21 0.31
CA TRP A 129 -5.80 21.57 -1.12
C TRP A 129 -6.25 20.45 -2.06
N ALA A 130 -6.26 19.18 -1.64
CA ALA A 130 -6.59 18.06 -2.53
C ALA A 130 -8.09 17.75 -2.60
N TYR A 131 -8.92 18.57 -1.95
CA TYR A 131 -10.36 18.41 -1.91
C TYR A 131 -11.03 19.65 -2.49
N HIS A 132 -11.41 19.56 -3.77
CA HIS A 132 -12.04 20.66 -4.49
C HIS A 132 -13.58 20.66 -4.41
N GLY A 133 -14.13 20.13 -3.31
CA GLY A 133 -15.57 19.87 -3.20
C GLY A 133 -16.00 18.70 -4.10
N THR A 134 -17.04 17.97 -3.68
CA THR A 134 -17.48 16.77 -4.39
C THR A 134 -18.97 16.79 -4.66
N LEU A 135 -19.36 16.21 -5.80
CA LEU A 135 -20.73 15.76 -6.09
C LEU A 135 -21.10 14.46 -5.33
N PHE A 136 -20.13 13.81 -4.67
CA PHE A 136 -20.28 12.54 -3.96
C PHE A 136 -20.42 12.71 -2.44
N HIS A 137 -20.98 11.69 -1.76
CA HIS A 137 -21.19 11.66 -0.31
C HIS A 137 -19.89 11.89 0.49
N LEU A 138 -19.96 12.66 1.58
CA LEU A 138 -18.83 13.01 2.46
C LEU A 138 -18.03 11.79 2.95
N GLY A 139 -18.72 10.66 3.17
CA GLY A 139 -18.08 9.40 3.54
C GLY A 139 -17.14 8.83 2.47
N ALA A 140 -17.42 9.03 1.18
CA ALA A 140 -16.53 8.58 0.10
C ALA A 140 -15.21 9.37 0.06
N ALA A 141 -15.27 10.64 0.41
CA ALA A 141 -14.08 11.48 0.59
C ALA A 141 -13.29 11.08 1.84
N GLN A 142 -13.97 10.79 2.96
CA GLN A 142 -13.32 10.31 4.18
C GLN A 142 -12.55 9.00 3.95
N PHE A 143 -13.17 8.06 3.22
CA PHE A 143 -12.51 6.81 2.83
C PHE A 143 -11.25 7.10 2.00
N ALA A 144 -11.36 7.99 1.02
CA ALA A 144 -10.27 8.34 0.13
C ALA A 144 -9.07 8.94 0.89
N PHE A 145 -9.31 9.86 1.84
CA PHE A 145 -8.28 10.40 2.73
C PHE A 145 -7.59 9.31 3.54
N GLY A 146 -8.38 8.44 4.16
CA GLY A 146 -7.88 7.33 4.93
C GLY A 146 -7.01 6.37 4.09
N PHE A 147 -7.51 5.99 2.92
CA PHE A 147 -6.85 5.02 2.06
C PHE A 147 -5.57 5.60 1.46
N TYR A 148 -5.62 6.85 0.98
CA TYR A 148 -4.43 7.56 0.51
C TYR A 148 -3.36 7.66 1.60
N SER A 149 -3.76 7.95 2.84
CA SER A 149 -2.85 7.99 3.99
C SER A 149 -2.12 6.67 4.22
N VAL A 150 -2.84 5.54 4.15
CA VAL A 150 -2.26 4.20 4.26
C VAL A 150 -1.26 3.95 3.13
N MET A 151 -1.64 4.27 1.89
CA MET A 151 -0.80 4.08 0.71
C MET A 151 0.47 4.93 0.76
N LEU A 152 0.33 6.21 1.11
CA LEU A 152 1.43 7.17 1.22
C LEU A 152 2.41 6.74 2.32
N THR A 153 1.89 6.39 3.50
CA THR A 153 2.70 5.88 4.60
C THR A 153 3.51 4.65 4.18
N SER A 154 2.87 3.69 3.51
CA SER A 154 3.54 2.47 3.04
C SER A 154 4.62 2.76 1.98
N THR A 155 4.39 3.77 1.15
CA THR A 155 5.34 4.20 0.11
C THR A 155 6.55 4.87 0.73
N ILE A 156 6.34 5.78 1.70
CA ILE A 156 7.42 6.47 2.43
C ILE A 156 8.29 5.46 3.18
N LEU A 157 7.68 4.56 3.97
CA LEU A 157 8.42 3.48 4.64
C LEU A 157 9.17 2.60 3.64
N GLY A 158 8.56 2.33 2.48
CA GLY A 158 9.17 1.59 1.40
C GLY A 158 10.42 2.27 0.85
N PHE A 159 10.36 3.58 0.58
CA PHE A 159 11.52 4.37 0.17
C PHE A 159 12.61 4.41 1.24
N ILE A 160 12.27 4.66 2.49
CA ILE A 160 13.23 4.69 3.61
C ILE A 160 13.97 3.34 3.68
N THR A 161 13.23 2.23 3.68
CA THR A 161 13.85 0.91 3.76
C THR A 161 14.59 0.50 2.48
N MET A 162 14.20 1.03 1.32
CA MET A 162 14.91 0.84 0.06
C MET A 162 16.28 1.55 0.08
N ILE A 163 16.34 2.79 0.60
CA ILE A 163 17.59 3.56 0.74
C ILE A 163 18.55 2.84 1.70
N LEU A 164 18.04 2.38 2.84
CA LEU A 164 18.85 1.76 3.89
C LEU A 164 19.33 0.34 3.57
N PHE A 165 18.52 -0.45 2.88
CA PHE A 165 18.78 -1.88 2.63
C PHE A 165 18.76 -2.18 1.13
N LYS A 166 18.34 -3.40 0.74
CA LYS A 166 18.14 -3.81 -0.66
C LYS A 166 16.90 -3.15 -1.29
N PRO A 167 16.86 -2.99 -2.63
CA PRO A 167 15.76 -2.32 -3.33
C PRO A 167 14.36 -2.90 -3.04
N ARG A 168 14.25 -4.21 -2.77
CA ARG A 168 12.98 -4.87 -2.44
C ARG A 168 12.84 -5.21 -0.95
N SER A 169 13.46 -4.44 -0.06
CA SER A 169 13.39 -4.65 1.39
C SER A 169 11.97 -4.52 1.93
N TRP A 170 11.19 -3.54 1.45
CA TRP A 170 9.77 -3.39 1.78
C TRP A 170 8.95 -4.65 1.51
N CYS A 171 9.21 -5.31 0.38
CA CYS A 171 8.47 -6.52 -0.03
C CYS A 171 8.63 -7.69 0.96
N VAL A 172 9.66 -7.68 1.81
CA VAL A 172 9.93 -8.76 2.78
C VAL A 172 8.92 -8.79 3.91
N TYR A 173 8.48 -7.62 4.38
CA TYR A 173 7.55 -7.47 5.51
C TYR A 173 6.25 -6.77 5.12
N CYS A 174 6.04 -6.52 3.83
CA CYS A 174 4.84 -5.92 3.30
C CYS A 174 3.59 -6.74 3.74
N PRO A 175 2.54 -6.08 4.27
CA PRO A 175 1.35 -6.76 4.79
C PRO A 175 0.67 -7.58 3.69
N MET A 176 0.58 -7.03 2.48
CA MET A 176 0.06 -7.73 1.31
C MET A 176 0.83 -9.00 0.94
N GLY A 177 2.16 -8.96 1.01
CA GLY A 177 2.99 -10.15 0.76
C GLY A 177 2.76 -11.23 1.83
N THR A 178 2.57 -10.81 3.08
CA THR A 178 2.28 -11.70 4.20
C THR A 178 0.87 -12.30 4.10
N MET A 179 -0.14 -11.50 3.74
CA MET A 179 -1.52 -11.97 3.52
C MET A 179 -1.60 -12.98 2.38
N THR A 180 -1.07 -12.63 1.21
CA THR A 180 -1.06 -13.54 0.05
C THR A 180 -0.32 -14.83 0.37
N GLN A 181 0.77 -14.77 1.16
CA GLN A 181 1.45 -15.95 1.67
C GLN A 181 0.59 -16.82 2.58
N LEU A 182 -0.18 -16.23 3.48
CA LEU A 182 -1.09 -16.96 4.35
C LEU A 182 -2.19 -17.64 3.55
N ILE A 183 -2.79 -16.93 2.59
CA ILE A 183 -3.85 -17.45 1.71
C ILE A 183 -3.32 -18.65 0.91
N CYS A 184 -2.16 -18.51 0.24
CA CYS A 184 -1.54 -19.61 -0.49
C CYS A 184 -1.22 -20.81 0.42
N LYS A 185 -0.72 -20.57 1.64
CA LYS A 185 -0.38 -21.65 2.59
C LYS A 185 -1.63 -22.36 3.10
N ALA A 186 -2.70 -21.61 3.41
CA ALA A 186 -3.97 -22.18 3.83
C ALA A 186 -4.58 -23.04 2.71
N ARG A 187 -4.53 -22.55 1.47
CA ARG A 187 -5.00 -23.31 0.31
C ARG A 187 -4.20 -24.58 0.07
N ASN A 188 -2.86 -24.52 0.07
CA ASN A 188 -2.01 -25.70 -0.13
C ASN A 188 -2.08 -26.71 1.03
N ARG A 189 -2.66 -26.33 2.18
CA ARG A 189 -2.94 -27.25 3.28
C ARG A 189 -4.32 -27.92 3.13
N ASN A 190 -5.21 -27.32 2.34
CA ASN A 190 -6.57 -27.78 2.06
C ASN A 190 -6.70 -28.45 0.68
N ALA A 191 -5.61 -28.52 -0.09
CA ALA A 191 -5.50 -29.22 -1.38
C ALA A 191 -4.62 -30.45 -1.19
#